data_AF-T5ACG8-F1
#
_entry.id   AF-T5ACG8-F1
#
_cell.length_a   1.000
_cell.length_b   1.000
_cell.length_c   1.000
_cell.angle_alpha   90.00
_cell.angle_beta   90.00
_cell.angle_gamma   90.00
#
_symmetry.space_group_name_H-M   'P 1'
#
loop_
_entity.id
_entity.type
_entity.pdbx_description
1 polymer ?
#
loop_
_entity_poly.entity_id
_entity_poly.type
_entity_poly.pdbx_seq_one_letter_code
_entity_poly.pdbx_strand_id
1 'polypeptide(L)'
;MFRRLAVTAASSPHEDEATLLAASRADLESLPAEILETVLLYSADLALPRASPRLGVKLSDRVTLLRLFIWAFHDTWDQWFGIPRRFAYYYFTREFSIRIDEFQGDPVLQSAILELPWVDIDFILQAQQAWSRRYARGRCYQHSVPVSRSGDGPELADDHGSGFGNFDARACFEADYQQALTMRARYDGLNKWRASDVHPRTRMPARLLTGPWDDEKLRRLFWLTRAGIHMNDYMPWEVRLQSLDNAVISAPEPSALVVNCIMGSWTFADVPRDAVTRARAKIDKRMKWEGASRESRLVLFWALNKLHT
;
A
#
# COMPACT_ATOMS: atom_id res chain seq x y z
N MET A 1 88.81 -22.19 26.25
CA MET A 1 87.74 -21.82 27.20
C MET A 1 86.69 -21.03 26.42
N PHE A 2 85.45 -21.55 26.36
CA PHE A 2 84.17 -20.98 25.88
C PHE A 2 83.97 -20.53 24.41
N ARG A 3 83.17 -21.35 23.69
CA ARG A 3 82.19 -20.95 22.66
C ARG A 3 81.03 -20.18 23.34
N ARG A 4 80.50 -19.11 22.71
CA ARG A 4 79.16 -18.57 22.99
C ARG A 4 78.18 -19.00 21.90
N LEU A 5 77.08 -19.61 22.36
CA LEU A 5 75.93 -20.04 21.59
C LEU A 5 74.98 -18.88 21.31
N ALA A 6 74.30 -18.98 20.17
CA ALA A 6 73.16 -18.17 19.77
C ALA A 6 71.95 -18.39 20.71
N VAL A 7 71.14 -17.36 20.88
CA VAL A 7 69.78 -17.45 21.44
C VAL A 7 68.82 -16.98 20.36
N THR A 8 68.12 -17.94 19.76
CA THR A 8 66.90 -17.75 18.96
C THR A 8 65.73 -17.57 19.92
N ALA A 9 65.06 -16.42 19.85
CA ALA A 9 63.80 -16.17 20.56
C ALA A 9 62.65 -16.81 19.76
N ALA A 10 61.93 -17.73 20.40
CA ALA A 10 60.69 -18.30 19.88
C ALA A 10 59.53 -17.32 20.16
N SER A 11 58.85 -16.90 19.09
CA SER A 11 57.60 -16.15 19.12
C SER A 11 56.43 -17.05 19.56
N SER A 12 55.54 -16.46 20.38
CA SER A 12 54.40 -17.11 21.02
C SER A 12 53.26 -17.43 20.02
N PRO A 13 52.62 -18.61 20.06
CA PRO A 13 51.54 -18.99 19.13
C PRO A 13 50.18 -18.30 19.37
N HIS A 14 50.00 -17.60 20.50
CA HIS A 14 48.69 -17.09 20.92
C HIS A 14 48.36 -15.68 20.39
N GLU A 15 49.34 -14.90 19.93
CA GLU A 15 49.10 -13.56 19.38
C GLU A 15 48.67 -13.59 17.91
N ASP A 16 49.05 -14.63 17.15
CA ASP A 16 48.69 -14.78 15.74
C ASP A 16 47.20 -15.18 15.54
N GLU A 17 46.64 -15.97 16.46
CA GLU A 17 45.26 -16.47 16.34
C GLU A 17 44.20 -15.38 16.59
N ALA A 18 44.44 -14.48 17.55
CA ALA A 18 43.57 -13.33 17.81
C ALA A 18 43.62 -12.28 16.69
N THR A 19 44.78 -12.14 16.04
CA THR A 19 44.98 -11.22 14.91
C THR A 19 44.34 -11.76 13.62
N LEU A 20 44.36 -13.08 13.42
CA LEU A 20 43.65 -13.77 12.33
C LEU A 20 42.12 -13.75 12.50
N LEU A 21 41.62 -13.86 13.73
CA LEU A 21 40.17 -13.75 14.01
C LEU A 21 39.66 -12.31 13.87
N ALA A 22 40.49 -11.30 14.14
CA ALA A 22 40.17 -9.89 13.90
C ALA A 22 40.18 -9.54 12.40
N ALA A 23 41.04 -10.18 11.60
CA ALA A 23 41.07 -10.04 10.14
C ALA A 23 39.93 -10.77 9.40
N SER A 24 39.19 -11.65 10.09
CA SER A 24 38.16 -12.53 9.52
C SER A 24 36.75 -11.92 9.48
N ARG A 25 36.51 -10.74 10.05
CA ARG A 25 35.23 -10.05 9.84
C ARG A 25 35.31 -9.26 8.54
N ALA A 26 34.95 -9.92 7.44
CA ALA A 26 34.62 -9.21 6.21
C ALA A 26 33.58 -8.14 6.56
N ASP A 27 33.95 -6.87 6.39
CA ASP A 27 33.03 -5.77 6.60
C ASP A 27 31.87 -5.93 5.62
N LEU A 28 30.63 -5.85 6.11
CA LEU A 28 29.44 -5.98 5.28
C LEU A 28 29.49 -4.97 4.12
N GLU A 29 30.06 -3.79 4.37
CA GLU A 29 30.24 -2.75 3.36
C GLU A 29 31.19 -3.13 2.22
N SER A 30 32.12 -4.06 2.45
CA SER A 30 33.08 -4.51 1.44
C SER A 30 32.49 -5.50 0.44
N LEU A 31 31.31 -6.06 0.74
CA LEU A 31 30.66 -7.03 -0.14
C LEU A 31 30.23 -6.39 -1.47
N PRO A 32 30.23 -7.16 -2.58
CA PRO A 32 29.62 -6.74 -3.83
C PRO A 32 28.13 -6.40 -3.66
N ALA A 33 27.62 -5.50 -4.51
CA ALA A 33 26.23 -5.04 -4.43
C ALA A 33 25.24 -6.21 -4.58
N GLU A 34 25.53 -7.17 -5.44
CA GLU A 34 24.70 -8.34 -5.72
C GLU A 34 24.50 -9.23 -4.49
N ILE A 35 25.54 -9.35 -3.66
CA ILE A 35 25.47 -10.11 -2.40
C ILE A 35 24.64 -9.33 -1.39
N LEU A 36 24.83 -8.02 -1.29
CA LEU A 36 24.05 -7.16 -0.42
C LEU A 36 22.57 -7.13 -0.81
N GLU A 37 22.26 -7.09 -2.10
CA GLU A 37 20.89 -7.20 -2.63
C GLU A 37 20.24 -8.50 -2.20
N THR A 38 20.99 -9.61 -2.31
CA THR A 38 20.51 -10.92 -1.86
C THR A 38 20.20 -10.92 -0.37
N VAL A 39 21.12 -10.40 0.45
CA VAL A 39 20.91 -10.27 1.90
C VAL A 39 19.68 -9.40 2.20
N LEU A 40 19.52 -8.27 1.52
CA LEU A 40 18.35 -7.40 1.66
C LEU A 40 17.04 -8.11 1.32
N LEU A 41 16.99 -8.84 0.21
CA LEU A 41 15.78 -9.54 -0.23
C LEU A 41 15.38 -10.66 0.73
N TYR A 42 16.34 -11.46 1.21
CA TYR A 42 16.05 -12.56 2.13
C TYR A 42 15.77 -12.09 3.56
N SER A 43 16.44 -11.03 4.03
CA SER A 43 16.16 -10.46 5.35
C SER A 43 14.90 -9.60 5.36
N ALA A 44 14.54 -9.01 4.21
CA ALA A 44 13.54 -7.96 4.07
C ALA A 44 13.70 -6.80 5.07
N ASP A 45 14.92 -6.61 5.59
CA ASP A 45 15.19 -5.62 6.63
C ASP A 45 15.43 -4.24 6.02
N LEU A 46 14.42 -3.37 6.13
CA LEU A 46 14.47 -2.00 5.65
C LEU A 46 15.46 -1.12 6.46
N ALA A 47 15.98 -1.60 7.59
CA ALA A 47 17.04 -0.93 8.32
C ALA A 47 18.42 -1.15 7.69
N LEU A 48 18.61 -2.23 6.90
CA LEU A 48 19.92 -2.56 6.32
C LEU A 48 20.49 -1.44 5.42
N PRO A 49 19.74 -0.86 4.46
CA PRO A 49 20.25 0.27 3.67
C PRO A 49 20.50 1.53 4.53
N ARG A 50 19.88 1.62 5.71
CA ARG A 50 19.99 2.76 6.63
C ARG A 50 21.12 2.60 7.65
N ALA A 51 21.64 1.39 7.80
CA ALA A 51 22.70 1.09 8.77
C ALA A 51 24.01 1.82 8.43
N SER A 52 24.27 2.09 7.14
CA SER A 52 25.43 2.85 6.68
C SER A 52 25.14 3.56 5.34
N PRO A 53 25.66 4.78 5.11
CA PRO A 53 25.54 5.46 3.82
C PRO A 53 26.08 4.65 2.64
N ARG A 54 27.14 3.86 2.84
CA ARG A 54 27.73 3.03 1.77
C ARG A 54 26.82 1.88 1.37
N LEU A 55 26.19 1.23 2.36
CA LEU A 55 25.15 0.23 2.10
C LEU A 55 23.95 0.85 1.42
N GLY A 56 23.52 2.03 1.90
CA GLY A 56 22.47 2.82 1.29
C GLY A 56 22.71 3.06 -0.19
N VAL A 57 23.89 3.57 -0.57
CA VAL A 57 24.24 3.80 -1.98
C VAL A 57 24.18 2.51 -2.81
N LYS A 58 24.75 1.41 -2.31
CA LYS A 58 24.75 0.12 -3.03
C LYS A 58 23.36 -0.47 -3.19
N LEU A 59 22.47 -0.27 -2.21
CA LEU A 59 21.13 -0.87 -2.16
C LEU A 59 20.01 0.04 -2.70
N SER A 60 20.32 1.30 -3.02
CA SER A 60 19.33 2.25 -3.56
C SER A 60 19.14 2.16 -5.07
N ASP A 61 19.76 1.19 -5.74
CA ASP A 61 19.53 0.98 -7.16
C ASP A 61 18.04 0.69 -7.42
N ARG A 62 17.50 1.28 -8.49
CA ARG A 62 16.07 1.18 -8.81
C ARG A 62 15.64 -0.28 -9.03
N VAL A 63 16.49 -1.11 -9.62
CA VAL A 63 16.20 -2.53 -9.85
C VAL A 63 16.10 -3.27 -8.52
N THR A 64 16.99 -2.96 -7.57
CA THR A 64 16.98 -3.52 -6.22
C THR A 64 15.71 -3.17 -5.47
N LEU A 65 15.34 -1.89 -5.46
CA LEU A 65 14.10 -1.43 -4.82
C LEU A 65 12.87 -2.08 -5.47
N LEU A 66 12.87 -2.21 -6.81
CA LEU A 66 11.77 -2.86 -7.53
C LEU A 66 11.64 -4.34 -7.16
N ARG A 67 12.78 -5.06 -7.05
CA ARG A 67 12.80 -6.46 -6.60
C ARG A 67 12.29 -6.59 -5.17
N LEU A 68 12.69 -5.71 -4.27
CA LEU A 68 12.23 -5.71 -2.87
C LEU A 68 10.72 -5.46 -2.78
N PHE A 69 10.20 -4.52 -3.57
CA PHE A 69 8.76 -4.28 -3.62
C PHE A 69 8.01 -5.50 -4.18
N ILE A 70 8.47 -6.05 -5.32
CA ILE A 70 7.89 -7.25 -5.91
C ILE A 70 7.91 -8.42 -4.90
N TRP A 71 9.01 -8.58 -4.17
CA TRP A 71 9.16 -9.59 -3.13
C TRP A 71 8.09 -9.47 -2.04
N ALA A 72 7.90 -8.26 -1.50
CA ALA A 72 6.93 -8.02 -0.43
C ALA A 72 5.46 -8.25 -0.82
N PHE A 73 5.14 -8.10 -2.10
CA PHE A 73 3.78 -8.28 -2.63
C PHE A 73 3.60 -9.59 -3.40
N HIS A 74 4.66 -10.37 -3.60
CA HIS A 74 4.65 -11.54 -4.49
C HIS A 74 3.54 -12.51 -4.15
N ASP A 75 3.47 -12.97 -2.90
CA ASP A 75 2.51 -14.00 -2.49
C ASP A 75 1.07 -13.50 -2.57
N THR A 76 0.82 -12.24 -2.20
CA THR A 76 -0.51 -11.63 -2.31
C THR A 76 -0.93 -11.51 -3.77
N TRP A 77 -0.05 -11.04 -4.66
CA TRP A 77 -0.35 -10.98 -6.09
C TRP A 77 -0.49 -12.37 -6.69
N ASP A 78 0.32 -13.33 -6.29
CA ASP A 78 0.22 -14.69 -6.82
C ASP A 78 -1.12 -15.33 -6.45
N GLN A 79 -1.60 -15.11 -5.23
CA GLN A 79 -2.90 -15.60 -4.80
C GLN A 79 -4.08 -14.90 -5.49
N TRP A 80 -4.02 -13.58 -5.69
CA TRP A 80 -5.21 -12.77 -6.00
C TRP A 80 -5.21 -12.01 -7.33
N PHE A 81 -4.11 -12.05 -8.09
CA PHE A 81 -3.99 -11.24 -9.30
C PHE A 81 -5.16 -11.46 -10.27
N GLY A 82 -5.75 -10.34 -10.68
CA GLY A 82 -6.81 -10.32 -11.69
C GLY A 82 -8.20 -10.72 -11.18
N ILE A 83 -8.37 -10.94 -9.87
CA ILE A 83 -9.64 -11.36 -9.27
C ILE A 83 -10.27 -10.18 -8.49
N PRO A 84 -11.31 -9.51 -9.04
CA PRO A 84 -12.09 -8.55 -8.26
C PRO A 84 -12.73 -9.24 -7.05
N ARG A 85 -12.78 -8.54 -5.91
CA ARG A 85 -13.28 -9.07 -4.64
C ARG A 85 -14.72 -9.59 -4.75
N ARG A 86 -15.56 -8.96 -5.57
CA ARG A 86 -16.94 -9.41 -5.86
C ARG A 86 -17.01 -10.80 -6.50
N PHE A 87 -15.93 -11.26 -7.13
CA PHE A 87 -15.84 -12.56 -7.76
C PHE A 87 -15.03 -13.58 -6.96
N ALA A 88 -14.45 -13.20 -5.82
CA ALA A 88 -13.64 -14.10 -5.00
C ALA A 88 -14.41 -15.40 -4.67
N TYR A 89 -15.71 -15.32 -4.34
CA TYR A 89 -16.55 -16.50 -4.07
C TYR A 89 -16.68 -17.49 -5.25
N TYR A 90 -16.44 -17.08 -6.51
CA TYR A 90 -16.51 -17.99 -7.67
C TYR A 90 -15.19 -18.70 -7.94
N TYR A 91 -14.06 -18.10 -7.56
CA TYR A 91 -12.73 -18.67 -7.77
C TYR A 91 -12.29 -19.58 -6.61
N PHE A 92 -12.90 -19.41 -5.44
CA PHE A 92 -12.65 -20.21 -4.24
C PHE A 92 -13.87 -21.07 -3.91
N THR A 93 -13.67 -22.27 -3.34
CA THR A 93 -14.76 -23.21 -3.06
C THR A 93 -15.80 -22.63 -2.09
N ARG A 94 -17.05 -23.11 -2.18
CA ARG A 94 -18.26 -22.60 -1.51
C ARG A 94 -18.20 -22.48 0.03
N GLU A 95 -17.16 -23.01 0.66
CA GLU A 95 -16.89 -22.96 2.10
C GLU A 95 -15.99 -21.79 2.53
N PHE A 96 -15.43 -21.02 1.58
CA PHE A 96 -14.56 -19.89 1.87
C PHE A 96 -15.36 -18.65 2.32
N SER A 97 -15.67 -18.58 3.62
CA SER A 97 -15.44 -17.32 4.31
C SER A 97 -13.93 -17.15 4.35
N ILE A 98 -13.32 -16.41 3.41
CA ILE A 98 -11.86 -16.20 3.40
C ILE A 98 -11.49 -15.68 4.78
N ARG A 99 -10.89 -16.55 5.59
CA ARG A 99 -10.47 -16.13 6.90
C ARG A 99 -9.19 -15.33 6.68
N ILE A 100 -9.01 -14.24 7.42
CA ILE A 100 -7.89 -13.33 7.20
C ILE A 100 -6.53 -14.06 7.35
N ASP A 101 -6.51 -15.17 8.08
CA ASP A 101 -5.40 -16.12 8.26
C ASP A 101 -5.04 -16.95 7.02
N GLU A 102 -5.90 -17.03 6.01
CA GLU A 102 -5.63 -17.74 4.74
C GLU A 102 -5.09 -16.82 3.64
N PHE A 103 -4.96 -15.51 3.93
CA PHE A 103 -4.33 -14.55 3.02
C PHE A 103 -2.81 -14.71 3.07
N GLN A 104 -2.19 -14.89 1.91
CA GLN A 104 -0.74 -14.99 1.79
C GLN A 104 -0.08 -13.61 1.68
N GLY A 105 1.19 -13.55 2.09
CA GLY A 105 2.04 -12.36 2.10
C GLY A 105 2.27 -11.79 3.49
N ASP A 106 3.23 -10.86 3.58
CA ASP A 106 3.60 -10.21 4.84
C ASP A 106 2.96 -8.82 4.96
N PRO A 107 1.90 -8.64 5.77
CA PRO A 107 1.25 -7.34 5.92
C PRO A 107 2.14 -6.31 6.63
N VAL A 108 3.09 -6.74 7.48
CA VAL A 108 4.02 -5.83 8.18
C VAL A 108 5.00 -5.25 7.18
N LEU A 109 5.61 -6.09 6.34
CA LEU A 109 6.53 -5.66 5.29
C LEU A 109 5.82 -4.80 4.23
N GLN A 110 4.63 -5.19 3.76
CA GLN A 110 3.84 -4.37 2.82
C GLN A 110 3.54 -2.99 3.41
N SER A 111 3.13 -2.93 4.68
CA SER A 111 2.88 -1.66 5.37
C SER A 111 4.14 -0.78 5.40
N ALA A 112 5.28 -1.38 5.77
CA ALA A 112 6.53 -0.66 5.94
C ALA A 112 7.07 -0.12 4.61
N ILE A 113 6.99 -0.90 3.53
CA ILE A 113 7.40 -0.48 2.20
C ILE A 113 6.52 0.64 1.66
N LEU A 114 5.19 0.56 1.83
CA LEU A 114 4.27 1.59 1.35
C LEU A 114 4.50 2.97 2.01
N GLU A 115 5.12 2.99 3.19
CA GLU A 115 5.51 4.23 3.88
C GLU A 115 6.82 4.83 3.36
N LEU A 116 7.62 4.11 2.57
CA LEU A 116 8.89 4.62 2.08
C LEU A 116 8.68 5.82 1.14
N PRO A 117 9.56 6.84 1.18
CA PRO A 117 9.37 8.10 0.45
C PRO A 117 9.56 7.96 -1.06
N TRP A 118 10.28 6.94 -1.52
CA TRP A 118 10.51 6.66 -2.94
C TRP A 118 9.40 5.82 -3.58
N VAL A 119 8.46 5.29 -2.78
CA VAL A 119 7.30 4.55 -3.29
C VAL A 119 6.25 5.56 -3.71
N ASP A 120 6.16 5.84 -5.00
CA ASP A 120 5.08 6.60 -5.64
C ASP A 120 4.17 5.69 -6.47
N ILE A 121 3.12 6.25 -7.08
CA ILE A 121 2.20 5.45 -7.90
C ILE A 121 2.90 4.84 -9.13
N ASP A 122 3.82 5.57 -9.76
CA ASP A 122 4.50 5.11 -10.97
C ASP A 122 5.40 3.91 -10.67
N PHE A 123 6.05 3.93 -9.51
CA PHE A 123 6.85 2.84 -8.99
C PHE A 123 5.98 1.60 -8.73
N ILE A 124 4.83 1.77 -8.06
CA ILE A 124 3.90 0.67 -7.77
C ILE A 124 3.43 0.00 -9.07
N LEU A 125 2.99 0.80 -10.05
CA LEU A 125 2.52 0.29 -11.34
C LEU A 125 3.65 -0.39 -12.14
N GLN A 126 4.87 0.14 -12.07
CA GLN A 126 6.06 -0.50 -12.66
C GLN A 126 6.32 -1.87 -12.01
N ALA A 127 6.20 -1.97 -10.68
CA ALA A 127 6.38 -3.23 -9.96
C ALA A 127 5.32 -4.26 -10.35
N GLN A 128 4.05 -3.86 -10.41
CA GLN A 128 2.96 -4.72 -10.87
C GLN A 128 3.17 -5.20 -12.31
N GLN A 129 3.63 -4.32 -13.21
CA GLN A 129 3.93 -4.68 -14.60
C GLN A 129 5.11 -5.66 -14.71
N ALA A 130 6.16 -5.45 -13.92
CA ALA A 130 7.33 -6.31 -13.93
C ALA A 130 7.01 -7.71 -13.35
N TRP A 131 6.23 -7.76 -12.27
CA TRP A 131 5.75 -9.01 -11.70
C TRP A 131 4.84 -9.75 -12.69
N SER A 132 3.87 -9.08 -13.30
CA SER A 132 2.90 -9.73 -14.19
C SER A 132 3.54 -10.35 -15.44
N ARG A 133 4.53 -9.69 -16.03
CA ARG A 133 5.30 -10.22 -17.18
C ARG A 133 6.01 -11.53 -16.86
N ARG A 134 6.37 -11.74 -15.59
CA ARG A 134 7.09 -12.92 -15.11
C ARG A 134 6.16 -14.01 -14.59
N TYR A 135 5.14 -13.64 -13.81
CA TYR A 135 4.34 -14.58 -13.02
C TYR A 135 2.87 -14.69 -13.48
N ALA A 136 2.37 -13.74 -14.28
CA ALA A 136 0.96 -13.70 -14.69
C ALA A 136 0.70 -14.16 -16.13
N ARG A 137 1.67 -14.83 -16.76
CA ARG A 137 1.49 -15.36 -18.12
C ARG A 137 0.35 -16.37 -18.14
N GLY A 138 -0.63 -16.15 -19.00
CA GLY A 138 -1.81 -17.02 -19.09
C GLY A 138 -2.82 -16.85 -17.95
N ARG A 139 -2.70 -15.82 -17.12
CA ARG A 139 -3.74 -15.45 -16.15
C ARG A 139 -4.68 -14.41 -16.76
N CYS A 140 -5.94 -14.45 -16.33
CA CYS A 140 -6.92 -13.41 -16.67
C CYS A 140 -6.76 -12.22 -15.72
N TYR A 141 -6.97 -11.02 -16.23
CA TYR A 141 -7.11 -9.81 -15.43
C TYR A 141 -8.49 -9.21 -15.65
N GLN A 142 -9.12 -8.73 -14.58
CA GLN A 142 -10.39 -8.03 -14.65
C GLN A 142 -10.34 -6.71 -13.87
N HIS A 143 -10.89 -5.67 -14.48
CA HIS A 143 -11.06 -4.36 -13.86
C HIS A 143 -11.89 -4.43 -12.59
N SER A 144 -11.43 -3.72 -11.57
CA SER A 144 -12.11 -3.70 -10.27
C SER A 144 -13.26 -2.70 -10.28
N VAL A 145 -13.12 -1.57 -10.98
CA VAL A 145 -14.14 -0.54 -11.04
C VAL A 145 -15.22 -0.96 -12.06
N PRO A 146 -16.50 -1.11 -11.67
CA PRO A 146 -17.55 -1.45 -12.61
C PRO A 146 -17.74 -0.33 -13.63
N VAL A 147 -17.67 -0.65 -14.92
CA VAL A 147 -18.12 0.24 -15.98
C VAL A 147 -19.62 0.45 -15.80
N SER A 148 -20.04 1.70 -15.62
CA SER A 148 -21.47 2.02 -15.53
C SER A 148 -22.10 1.91 -16.91
N ARG A 149 -22.51 0.70 -17.33
CA ARG A 149 -23.39 0.55 -18.49
C ARG A 149 -24.81 0.88 -18.04
N SER A 150 -25.41 1.86 -18.70
CA SER A 150 -26.84 2.13 -18.66
C SER A 150 -27.57 0.96 -19.31
N GLY A 151 -27.94 -0.07 -18.55
CA GLY A 151 -28.72 -1.19 -19.08
C GLY A 151 -28.65 -2.43 -18.20
N ASP A 152 -29.83 -2.87 -17.72
CA ASP A 152 -30.02 -4.05 -16.89
C ASP A 152 -29.62 -5.34 -17.62
N GLY A 153 -28.72 -6.12 -17.02
CA GLY A 153 -28.40 -7.48 -17.45
C GLY A 153 -27.17 -8.05 -16.73
N PRO A 154 -27.21 -9.29 -16.20
CA PRO A 154 -26.03 -9.97 -15.69
C PRO A 154 -25.30 -10.62 -16.87
N GLU A 155 -24.75 -9.84 -17.78
CA GLU A 155 -23.91 -10.36 -18.85
C GLU A 155 -22.43 -10.20 -18.49
N LEU A 156 -21.81 -11.36 -18.27
CA LEU A 156 -20.38 -11.58 -18.37
C LEU A 156 -19.95 -11.21 -19.80
N ALA A 157 -19.59 -9.96 -20.04
CA ALA A 157 -19.07 -9.54 -21.32
C ALA A 157 -17.85 -8.64 -21.16
N ASP A 158 -16.75 -9.13 -21.72
CA ASP A 158 -15.57 -8.41 -22.18
C ASP A 158 -15.93 -7.03 -22.72
N ASP A 159 -15.38 -5.96 -22.14
CA ASP A 159 -14.93 -4.84 -22.97
C ASP A 159 -13.98 -3.92 -22.19
N HIS A 160 -12.90 -3.56 -22.87
CA HIS A 160 -11.80 -2.68 -22.45
C HIS A 160 -10.72 -3.30 -21.55
N GLY A 161 -10.05 -4.35 -22.03
CA GLY A 161 -8.74 -4.76 -21.51
C GLY A 161 -8.74 -5.85 -20.44
N SER A 162 -9.91 -6.31 -20.01
CA SER A 162 -10.02 -7.58 -19.28
C SER A 162 -9.93 -8.74 -20.27
N GLY A 163 -8.90 -9.57 -20.15
CA GLY A 163 -8.68 -10.67 -21.09
C GLY A 163 -7.45 -11.50 -20.73
N PHE A 164 -7.33 -12.65 -21.37
CA PHE A 164 -6.16 -13.52 -21.23
C PHE A 164 -4.90 -12.84 -21.78
N GLY A 165 -3.85 -12.74 -20.95
CA GLY A 165 -2.47 -12.56 -21.44
C GLY A 165 -2.00 -11.13 -21.76
N ASN A 166 -2.86 -10.10 -21.72
CA ASN A 166 -2.48 -8.71 -22.06
C ASN A 166 -2.76 -7.71 -20.94
N PHE A 167 -2.14 -7.91 -19.76
CA PHE A 167 -2.22 -6.95 -18.66
C PHE A 167 -1.18 -5.83 -18.80
N ASP A 168 -1.67 -4.59 -18.92
CA ASP A 168 -0.90 -3.36 -18.79
C ASP A 168 -1.30 -2.66 -17.48
N ALA A 169 -0.40 -2.66 -16.50
CA ALA A 169 -0.69 -2.12 -15.17
C ALA A 169 -1.08 -0.64 -15.20
N ARG A 170 -0.43 0.15 -16.07
CA ARG A 170 -0.67 1.59 -16.15
C ARG A 170 -1.98 1.89 -16.88
N ALA A 171 -2.20 1.26 -18.03
CA ALA A 171 -3.44 1.46 -18.78
C ALA A 171 -4.65 1.00 -17.97
N CYS A 172 -4.54 -0.16 -17.30
CA CYS A 172 -5.62 -0.66 -16.45
C CYS A 172 -5.92 0.27 -15.27
N PHE A 173 -4.86 0.75 -14.59
CA PHE A 173 -5.01 1.72 -13.50
C PHE A 173 -5.65 3.02 -13.96
N GLU A 174 -5.21 3.58 -15.09
CA GLU A 174 -5.73 4.86 -15.58
C GLU A 174 -7.20 4.75 -15.98
N ALA A 175 -7.61 3.66 -16.63
CA ALA A 175 -9.01 3.41 -16.95
C ALA A 175 -9.87 3.34 -15.66
N ASP A 176 -9.41 2.59 -14.65
CA ASP A 176 -10.07 2.49 -13.35
C ASP A 176 -10.14 3.86 -12.64
N TYR A 177 -9.06 4.65 -12.68
CA TYR A 177 -8.98 5.97 -12.06
C TYR A 177 -9.89 7.00 -12.75
N GLN A 178 -9.92 7.04 -14.08
CA GLN A 178 -10.81 7.90 -14.83
C GLN A 178 -12.27 7.56 -14.56
N GLN A 179 -12.61 6.26 -14.51
CA GLN A 179 -13.94 5.82 -14.13
C GLN A 179 -14.28 6.26 -12.70
N ALA A 180 -13.35 6.13 -11.76
CA ALA A 180 -13.50 6.55 -10.37
C ALA A 180 -13.82 8.05 -10.21
N LEU A 181 -13.18 8.91 -11.03
CA LEU A 181 -13.40 10.35 -11.01
C LEU A 181 -14.82 10.75 -11.44
N THR A 182 -15.48 9.94 -12.29
CA THR A 182 -16.88 10.17 -12.69
C THR A 182 -17.90 9.71 -11.65
N MET A 183 -17.46 8.95 -10.64
CA MET A 183 -18.35 8.40 -9.63
C MET A 183 -18.77 9.47 -8.63
N ARG A 184 -20.08 9.59 -8.43
CA ARG A 184 -20.63 10.37 -7.31
C ARG A 184 -20.17 9.79 -5.97
N ALA A 185 -20.17 10.63 -4.94
CA ALA A 185 -19.93 10.18 -3.57
C ALA A 185 -20.95 9.11 -3.17
N ARG A 186 -20.47 7.91 -2.80
CA ARG A 186 -21.24 6.73 -2.41
C ARG A 186 -20.58 6.09 -1.19
N TYR A 187 -21.26 6.19 -0.05
CA TYR A 187 -20.78 5.64 1.24
C TYR A 187 -20.73 4.11 1.28
N ASP A 188 -21.55 3.42 0.48
CA ASP A 188 -21.68 1.95 0.48
C ASP A 188 -20.87 1.28 -0.66
N GLY A 189 -20.03 2.07 -1.36
CA GLY A 189 -19.36 1.67 -2.59
C GLY A 189 -18.06 0.88 -2.40
N LEU A 190 -17.45 0.94 -1.21
CA LEU A 190 -16.10 0.40 -0.98
C LEU A 190 -15.98 -1.08 -1.34
N ASN A 191 -17.03 -1.89 -1.17
CA ASN A 191 -16.97 -3.32 -1.49
C ASN A 191 -17.14 -3.64 -2.99
N LYS A 192 -17.68 -2.72 -3.80
CA LYS A 192 -18.06 -3.02 -5.20
C LYS A 192 -16.90 -2.95 -6.19
N TRP A 193 -15.79 -2.32 -5.80
CA TRP A 193 -14.66 -2.02 -6.67
C TRP A 193 -13.28 -2.37 -6.09
N ARG A 194 -13.26 -3.24 -5.08
CA ARG A 194 -12.02 -3.75 -4.49
C ARG A 194 -11.49 -4.96 -5.27
N ALA A 195 -10.18 -5.02 -5.43
CA ALA A 195 -9.37 -6.20 -5.66
C ALA A 195 -8.78 -6.68 -4.32
N SER A 196 -7.83 -7.60 -4.41
CA SER A 196 -7.03 -8.08 -3.29
C SER A 196 -5.53 -7.97 -3.64
N ASP A 197 -5.12 -6.82 -4.18
CA ASP A 197 -3.74 -6.54 -4.57
C ASP A 197 -2.83 -6.26 -3.35
N VAL A 198 -3.41 -6.05 -2.17
CA VAL A 198 -2.69 -5.94 -0.88
C VAL A 198 -3.30 -6.87 0.17
N HIS A 199 -2.49 -7.31 1.12
CA HIS A 199 -2.99 -8.09 2.25
C HIS A 199 -3.99 -7.26 3.08
N PRO A 200 -5.14 -7.80 3.52
CA PRO A 200 -6.12 -7.10 4.34
C PRO A 200 -5.60 -6.49 5.65
N ARG A 201 -4.47 -6.96 6.19
CA ARG A 201 -3.85 -6.43 7.42
C ARG A 201 -2.80 -5.36 7.14
N THR A 202 -2.50 -5.08 5.87
CA THR A 202 -1.61 -4.00 5.46
C THR A 202 -2.21 -2.66 5.91
N ARG A 203 -1.37 -1.82 6.52
CA ARG A 203 -1.77 -0.53 7.08
C ARG A 203 -1.70 0.56 6.03
N MET A 204 -2.75 1.39 5.98
CA MET A 204 -2.79 2.57 5.13
C MET A 204 -1.79 3.61 5.66
N PRO A 205 -0.92 4.17 4.80
CA PRO A 205 -0.05 5.27 5.20
C PRO A 205 -0.83 6.46 5.72
N ALA A 206 -0.53 6.93 6.94
CA ALA A 206 -1.32 7.97 7.61
C ALA A 206 -1.37 9.28 6.78
N ARG A 207 -0.27 9.61 6.10
CA ARG A 207 -0.15 10.77 5.21
C ARG A 207 -1.15 10.78 4.04
N LEU A 208 -1.63 9.61 3.62
CA LEU A 208 -2.63 9.48 2.55
C LEU A 208 -4.07 9.62 3.06
N LEU A 209 -4.28 9.58 4.38
CA LEU A 209 -5.61 9.68 4.98
C LEU A 209 -5.97 11.09 5.39
N THR A 210 -5.01 11.87 5.87
CA THR A 210 -5.30 13.21 6.40
C THR A 210 -5.23 14.29 5.34
N GLY A 211 -4.62 14.04 4.18
CA GLY A 211 -4.38 15.07 3.18
C GLY A 211 -3.43 16.18 3.67
N PRO A 212 -3.26 17.28 2.90
CA PRO A 212 -3.87 17.54 1.60
C PRO A 212 -3.40 16.54 0.52
N TRP A 213 -4.26 16.28 -0.46
CA TRP A 213 -4.00 15.36 -1.57
C TRP A 213 -3.60 16.15 -2.82
N ASP A 214 -2.34 16.04 -3.20
CA ASP A 214 -1.89 16.30 -4.56
C ASP A 214 -2.28 15.10 -5.46
N ASP A 215 -2.02 15.21 -6.77
CA ASP A 215 -2.38 14.16 -7.74
C ASP A 215 -1.71 12.80 -7.41
N GLU A 216 -0.46 12.81 -6.95
CA GLU A 216 0.27 11.58 -6.58
C GLU A 216 -0.38 10.89 -5.38
N LYS A 217 -0.68 11.64 -4.31
CA LYS A 217 -1.31 11.10 -3.11
C LYS A 217 -2.72 10.61 -3.41
N LEU A 218 -3.47 11.32 -4.25
CA LEU A 218 -4.82 10.93 -4.64
C LEU A 218 -4.81 9.62 -5.44
N ARG A 219 -3.90 9.48 -6.41
CA ARG A 219 -3.70 8.26 -7.19
C ARG A 219 -3.27 7.08 -6.31
N ARG A 220 -2.38 7.29 -5.35
CA ARG A 220 -1.99 6.25 -4.38
C ARG A 220 -3.09 5.86 -3.42
N LEU A 221 -3.83 6.84 -2.89
CA LEU A 221 -4.99 6.59 -2.05
C LEU A 221 -6.01 5.74 -2.80
N PHE A 222 -6.27 6.10 -4.06
CA PHE A 222 -7.14 5.32 -4.93
C PHE A 222 -6.59 3.91 -5.16
N TRP A 223 -5.31 3.76 -5.52
CA TRP A 223 -4.70 2.45 -5.73
C TRP A 223 -4.84 1.55 -4.49
N LEU A 224 -4.54 2.06 -3.29
CA LEU A 224 -4.63 1.29 -2.04
C LEU A 224 -6.06 0.90 -1.71
N THR A 225 -7.01 1.83 -1.89
CA THR A 225 -8.44 1.55 -1.69
C THR A 225 -8.93 0.48 -2.66
N ARG A 226 -8.60 0.62 -3.95
CA ARG A 226 -8.90 -0.36 -5.00
C ARG A 226 -8.22 -1.69 -4.71
N ALA A 227 -7.00 -1.70 -4.21
CA ALA A 227 -6.23 -2.90 -3.87
C ALA A 227 -6.83 -3.73 -2.72
N GLY A 228 -7.85 -3.20 -2.02
CA GLY A 228 -8.56 -3.93 -0.98
C GLY A 228 -8.05 -3.66 0.44
N ILE A 229 -7.23 -2.62 0.64
CA ILE A 229 -6.74 -2.28 1.97
C ILE A 229 -7.91 -2.08 2.93
N HIS A 230 -7.84 -2.71 4.10
CA HIS A 230 -8.82 -2.46 5.15
C HIS A 230 -8.41 -1.20 5.91
N MET A 231 -9.31 -0.23 5.91
CA MET A 231 -9.23 0.91 6.82
C MET A 231 -9.46 0.35 8.22
N ASN A 232 -8.46 0.49 9.07
CA ASN A 232 -8.27 -0.31 10.26
C ASN A 232 -8.95 0.32 11.50
N ASP A 233 -9.52 -0.50 12.38
CA ASP A 233 -10.08 -0.08 13.67
C ASP A 233 -9.00 0.44 14.64
N TYR A 234 -7.73 0.07 14.43
CA TYR A 234 -6.62 0.57 15.27
C TYR A 234 -6.20 2.03 14.96
N MET A 235 -6.90 2.71 14.06
CA MET A 235 -6.60 4.11 13.76
C MET A 235 -7.13 5.03 14.87
N PRO A 236 -6.29 5.92 15.44
CA PRO A 236 -6.76 6.91 16.41
C PRO A 236 -7.93 7.72 15.83
N TRP A 237 -8.96 7.96 16.64
CA TRP A 237 -10.15 8.71 16.20
C TRP A 237 -9.79 10.14 15.75
N GLU A 238 -8.69 10.69 16.27
CA GLU A 238 -8.15 12.00 15.90
C GLU A 238 -7.75 12.04 14.42
N VAL A 239 -7.10 10.97 13.93
CA VAL A 239 -6.71 10.84 12.52
C VAL A 239 -7.96 10.77 11.64
N ARG A 240 -8.98 10.01 12.07
CA ARG A 240 -10.25 9.87 11.35
C ARG A 240 -11.03 11.18 11.27
N LEU A 241 -11.08 11.95 12.35
CA LEU A 241 -11.70 13.27 12.34
C LEU A 241 -10.90 14.29 11.55
N GLN A 242 -9.56 14.22 11.57
CA GLN A 242 -8.72 15.07 10.73
C GLN A 242 -8.96 14.77 9.24
N SER A 243 -9.07 13.49 8.86
CA SER A 243 -9.49 13.07 7.51
C SER A 243 -10.85 13.66 7.12
N LEU A 244 -11.83 13.60 8.02
CA LEU A 244 -13.16 14.20 7.80
C LEU A 244 -13.09 15.72 7.62
N ASP A 245 -12.34 16.40 8.50
CA ASP A 245 -12.21 17.85 8.46
C ASP A 245 -11.59 18.29 7.13
N ASN A 246 -10.49 17.65 6.72
CA ASN A 246 -9.76 18.01 5.51
C ASN A 246 -10.48 17.61 4.22
N ALA A 247 -11.17 16.46 4.18
CA ALA A 247 -11.86 16.00 2.98
C ALA A 247 -13.23 16.67 2.76
N VAL A 248 -13.91 17.07 3.84
CA VAL A 248 -15.33 17.45 3.77
C VAL A 248 -15.59 18.83 4.37
N ILE A 249 -15.16 19.08 5.61
CA ILE A 249 -15.59 20.26 6.36
C ILE A 249 -14.86 21.52 5.87
N SER A 250 -13.53 21.44 5.83
CA SER A 250 -12.61 22.52 5.49
C SER A 250 -12.31 22.58 4.00
N ALA A 251 -12.65 21.54 3.23
CA ALA A 251 -12.52 21.52 1.78
C ALA A 251 -13.42 22.61 1.13
N PRO A 252 -12.89 23.46 0.24
CA PRO A 252 -13.70 24.40 -0.54
C PRO A 252 -14.76 23.66 -1.37
N GLU A 253 -14.37 22.55 -1.98
CA GLU A 253 -15.22 21.61 -2.69
C GLU A 253 -14.79 20.17 -2.36
N PRO A 254 -15.62 19.40 -1.61
CA PRO A 254 -15.29 18.01 -1.25
C PRO A 254 -15.13 17.11 -2.47
N SER A 255 -14.00 16.41 -2.56
CA SER A 255 -13.77 15.44 -3.64
C SER A 255 -14.57 14.16 -3.40
N ALA A 256 -15.45 13.81 -4.34
CA ALA A 256 -16.19 12.56 -4.32
C ALA A 256 -15.27 11.34 -4.28
N LEU A 257 -14.14 11.38 -4.98
CA LEU A 257 -13.15 10.31 -4.99
C LEU A 257 -12.53 10.12 -3.59
N VAL A 258 -12.08 11.20 -2.96
CA VAL A 258 -11.51 11.14 -1.60
C VAL A 258 -12.54 10.56 -0.64
N VAL A 259 -13.78 11.07 -0.68
CA VAL A 259 -14.89 10.57 0.13
C VAL A 259 -15.12 9.08 -0.11
N ASN A 260 -15.13 8.62 -1.36
CA ASN A 260 -15.30 7.22 -1.71
C ASN A 260 -14.14 6.32 -1.24
N CYS A 261 -12.93 6.87 -1.12
CA CYS A 261 -11.77 6.14 -0.64
C CYS A 261 -11.73 6.04 0.88
N ILE A 262 -12.04 7.12 1.60
CA ILE A 262 -11.80 7.20 3.06
C ILE A 262 -13.06 7.20 3.91
N MET A 263 -14.24 7.54 3.39
CA MET A 263 -15.43 7.64 4.24
C MET A 263 -16.17 6.31 4.27
N GLY A 264 -16.30 5.72 5.47
CA GLY A 264 -17.05 4.49 5.72
C GLY A 264 -17.61 4.44 7.14
N SER A 265 -18.23 3.33 7.53
CA SER A 265 -18.75 3.11 8.89
C SER A 265 -17.67 3.29 9.95
N TRP A 266 -16.46 2.84 9.62
CA TRP A 266 -15.27 2.93 10.45
C TRP A 266 -14.86 4.38 10.79
N THR A 267 -15.21 5.39 9.97
CA THR A 267 -14.77 6.78 10.20
C THR A 267 -15.34 7.36 11.49
N PHE A 268 -16.50 6.87 11.94
CA PHE A 268 -17.25 7.43 13.06
C PHE A 268 -17.29 6.51 14.30
N ALA A 269 -16.75 5.30 14.20
CA ALA A 269 -16.72 4.34 15.30
C ALA A 269 -15.85 4.84 16.46
N ASP A 270 -16.31 4.70 17.70
CA ASP A 270 -15.56 5.01 18.92
C ASP A 270 -15.03 6.46 19.03
N VAL A 271 -15.69 7.41 18.37
CA VAL A 271 -15.35 8.84 18.47
C VAL A 271 -15.98 9.43 19.75
N PRO A 272 -15.23 10.16 20.59
CA PRO A 272 -15.77 10.82 21.77
C PRO A 272 -16.93 11.77 21.45
N ARG A 273 -17.97 11.78 22.30
CA ARG A 273 -19.21 12.54 22.08
C ARG A 273 -18.98 14.04 21.91
N ASP A 274 -18.03 14.61 22.65
CA ASP A 274 -17.66 16.02 22.56
C ASP A 274 -17.03 16.33 21.20
N ALA A 275 -16.20 15.44 20.67
CA ALA A 275 -15.58 15.57 19.36
C ALA A 275 -16.62 15.46 18.22
N VAL A 276 -17.56 14.51 18.33
CA VAL A 276 -18.72 14.40 17.43
C VAL A 276 -19.54 15.69 17.43
N THR A 277 -19.84 16.24 18.61
CA THR A 277 -20.61 17.48 18.74
C THR A 277 -19.92 18.66 18.07
N ARG A 278 -18.59 18.79 18.23
CA ARG A 278 -17.80 19.83 17.55
C ARG A 278 -17.80 19.64 16.03
N ALA A 279 -17.60 18.43 15.53
CA ALA A 279 -17.62 18.13 14.11
C ALA A 279 -18.98 18.47 13.48
N ARG A 280 -20.07 18.11 14.17
CA ARG A 280 -21.44 18.43 13.76
C ARG A 280 -21.69 19.92 13.64
N ALA A 281 -21.31 20.70 14.67
CA ALA A 281 -21.46 22.15 14.63
C ALA A 281 -20.71 22.79 13.45
N LYS A 282 -19.54 22.26 13.09
CA LYS A 282 -18.79 22.71 11.90
C LYS A 282 -19.53 22.38 10.59
N ILE A 283 -20.07 21.16 10.45
CA ILE A 283 -20.84 20.75 9.27
C ILE A 283 -22.10 21.60 9.11
N ASP A 284 -22.86 21.82 10.19
CA ASP A 284 -24.06 22.66 10.18
C ASP A 284 -23.74 24.10 9.77
N LYS A 285 -22.62 24.65 10.25
CA LYS A 285 -22.14 25.97 9.83
C LYS A 285 -21.80 25.98 8.33
N ARG A 286 -21.13 24.93 7.83
CA ARG A 286 -20.75 24.82 6.42
C ARG A 286 -21.95 24.68 5.49
N MET A 287 -22.98 23.95 5.91
CA MET A 287 -24.23 23.77 5.16
C MET A 287 -25.01 25.08 4.94
N LYS A 288 -24.88 26.05 5.85
CA LYS A 288 -25.52 27.38 5.74
C LYS A 288 -24.80 28.32 4.77
N TRP A 289 -23.61 27.96 4.29
CA TRP A 289 -22.84 28.81 3.38
C TRP A 289 -23.39 28.72 1.95
N GLU A 290 -23.81 29.87 1.40
CA GLU A 290 -24.51 29.98 0.11
C GLU A 290 -23.69 29.52 -1.12
N GLY A 291 -22.36 29.42 -1.01
CA GLY A 291 -21.47 29.05 -2.12
C GLY A 291 -21.25 27.55 -2.35
N ALA A 292 -21.82 26.65 -1.56
CA ALA A 292 -21.58 25.21 -1.71
C ALA A 292 -22.34 24.60 -2.91
N SER A 293 -21.63 23.87 -3.77
CA SER A 293 -22.21 23.12 -4.89
C SER A 293 -23.21 22.05 -4.39
N ARG A 294 -24.12 21.60 -5.26
CA ARG A 294 -25.12 20.57 -4.91
C ARG A 294 -24.44 19.29 -4.39
N GLU A 295 -23.33 18.89 -5.02
CA GLU A 295 -22.56 17.72 -4.62
C GLU A 295 -21.88 17.92 -3.26
N SER A 296 -21.31 19.09 -3.01
CA SER A 296 -20.77 19.47 -1.70
C SER A 296 -21.83 19.34 -0.59
N ARG A 297 -23.04 19.85 -0.84
CA ARG A 297 -24.16 19.76 0.13
C ARG A 297 -24.59 18.32 0.38
N LEU A 298 -24.60 17.48 -0.66
CA LEU A 298 -24.88 16.05 -0.49
C LEU A 298 -23.84 15.41 0.42
N VAL A 299 -22.54 15.57 0.14
CA VAL A 299 -21.46 15.01 0.97
C VAL A 299 -21.57 15.46 2.44
N LEU A 300 -21.82 16.75 2.67
CA LEU A 300 -22.01 17.31 4.01
C LEU A 300 -23.23 16.71 4.73
N PHE A 301 -24.37 16.61 4.05
CA PHE A 301 -25.58 15.98 4.58
C PHE A 301 -25.34 14.51 4.95
N TRP A 302 -24.59 13.77 4.12
CA TRP A 302 -24.22 12.39 4.41
C TRP A 302 -23.33 12.28 5.65
N ALA A 303 -22.29 13.10 5.75
CA ALA A 303 -21.41 13.13 6.91
C ALA A 303 -22.20 13.42 8.20
N LEU A 304 -23.15 14.36 8.14
CA LEU A 304 -24.03 14.70 9.25
C LEU A 304 -24.86 13.49 9.72
N ASN A 305 -25.49 12.77 8.82
CA ASN A 305 -26.33 11.60 9.14
C ASN A 305 -25.55 10.46 9.80
N LYS A 306 -24.24 10.34 9.55
CA LYS A 306 -23.42 9.26 10.13
C LYS A 306 -22.83 9.60 11.49
N LEU A 307 -22.75 10.87 11.85
CA LEU A 307 -22.45 11.31 13.21
C LEU A 307 -23.61 11.06 14.20
N HIS A 308 -24.76 10.55 13.74
CA HIS A 308 -25.93 10.23 14.56
C HIS A 308 -25.99 8.78 15.06
N THR A 309 -25.24 7.87 14.43
CA THR A 309 -25.14 6.44 14.76
C THR A 309 -23.88 6.15 15.53
#